data_AF-A0A924SGR2-F1
#
_entry.id   AF-A0A924SGR2-F1
#
_cell.length_a   1.000
_cell.length_b   1.000
_cell.length_c   1.000
_cell.angle_alpha   90.00
_cell.angle_beta   90.00
_cell.angle_gamma   90.00
#
_symmetry.space_group_name_H-M   'P 1'
#
loop_
_entity.id
_entity.type
_entity.pdbx_description
1 polymer ?
#
loop_
_entity_poly.entity_id
_entity_poly.type
_entity_poly.pdbx_seq_one_letter_code
_entity_poly.pdbx_strand_id
1 'polypeptide(L)'
;MSDAPKPDCCTQADSDPEHLNQTCFCITLDQRDLAQALDTASGEPGLHGRIAASHPHLFSNVPVFLTATALQAMTDTVAAIEEVAAIPAFRDAVLGWAPPIAHPDRGPRGALMGYDFHLGDDGPKLIEVNTNAGGAFLNALLAQAQAQCCIGRVVVAEDTLVARFEAQVIAMFRSEWQRQRGAASLRRIAIVDDAPQDQYLYPEFVLAQQMLVRHGIDAVICDPQALILGDSGLSFGDLPIDLVYNRLVDFTLSEPRHAALRDAYQTGAVVLTPNPHNHALLAHKRNLILLSDPAALAALGVEPKLADRLRAVPQTRLVTPQNAEELWLTRRQLFFKPVSGHGGKAVYRGDKLTKSVWAEIARADYVA
;
A
#
# COMPACT_ATOMS: atom_id res chain seq x y z
N MET A 1 -11.00 38.78 -1.66
CA MET A 1 -10.36 39.03 -2.97
C MET A 1 -9.28 40.08 -2.77
N SER A 2 -8.06 39.61 -2.54
CA SER A 2 -6.84 40.38 -2.71
C SER A 2 -6.04 39.52 -3.68
N ASP A 3 -5.88 39.99 -4.92
CA ASP A 3 -5.02 39.36 -5.91
C ASP A 3 -3.58 39.52 -5.43
N ALA A 4 -3.10 38.54 -4.66
CA ALA A 4 -1.68 38.35 -4.47
C ALA A 4 -1.06 38.05 -5.86
N PRO A 5 0.08 38.66 -6.21
CA PRO A 5 0.73 38.40 -7.49
C PRO A 5 1.00 36.90 -7.61
N LYS A 6 0.47 36.28 -8.68
CA LYS A 6 0.73 34.86 -8.98
C LYS A 6 2.25 34.67 -9.15
N PRO A 7 2.86 33.67 -8.52
CA PRO A 7 4.29 33.40 -8.69
C PRO A 7 4.63 33.13 -10.16
N ASP A 8 5.87 33.44 -10.55
CA ASP A 8 6.34 33.45 -11.96
C ASP A 8 6.15 32.11 -12.68
N CYS A 9 6.13 31.01 -11.93
CA CYS A 9 5.80 29.66 -12.41
C CYS A 9 4.38 29.54 -13.02
N CYS A 10 3.50 30.52 -12.80
CA CYS A 10 2.14 30.55 -13.33
C CYS A 10 2.00 31.23 -14.70
N THR A 11 3.11 31.66 -15.32
CA THR A 11 3.08 32.38 -16.60
C THR A 11 3.34 31.51 -17.83
N GLN A 12 3.79 30.26 -17.66
CA GLN A 12 4.06 29.33 -18.76
C GLN A 12 3.14 28.10 -18.69
N ALA A 13 2.13 28.09 -19.57
CA ALA A 13 1.16 27.00 -19.71
C ALA A 13 1.74 25.66 -20.20
N ASP A 14 3.03 25.63 -20.59
CA ASP A 14 3.76 24.46 -21.13
C ASP A 14 4.99 24.09 -20.28
N SER A 15 4.99 24.41 -18.98
CA SER A 15 6.13 24.09 -18.12
C SER A 15 6.22 22.58 -17.83
N ASP A 16 7.38 21.99 -18.13
CA ASP A 16 7.71 20.59 -17.84
C ASP A 16 7.47 20.26 -16.35
N PRO A 17 6.82 19.14 -15.98
CA PRO A 17 6.63 18.73 -14.59
C PRO A 17 7.90 18.75 -13.73
N GLU A 18 9.09 18.47 -14.28
CA GLU A 18 10.34 18.60 -13.53
C GLU A 18 10.63 20.07 -13.17
N HIS A 19 10.48 20.97 -14.14
CA HIS A 19 10.60 22.41 -13.90
C HIS A 19 9.57 22.88 -12.87
N LEU A 20 8.31 22.47 -13.00
CA LEU A 20 7.26 22.80 -12.04
C LEU A 20 7.59 22.28 -10.64
N ASN A 21 8.09 21.05 -10.50
CA ASN A 21 8.50 20.51 -9.20
C ASN A 21 9.67 21.28 -8.56
N GLN A 22 10.50 21.96 -9.37
CA GLN A 22 11.63 22.78 -8.89
C GLN A 22 11.27 24.25 -8.63
N THR A 23 10.27 24.80 -9.35
CA THR A 23 9.99 26.25 -9.36
C THR A 23 8.61 26.64 -8.86
N CYS A 24 7.65 25.71 -8.79
CA CYS A 24 6.30 25.98 -8.32
C CYS A 24 6.15 25.75 -6.81
N PHE A 25 6.08 26.85 -6.06
CA PHE A 25 5.88 26.85 -4.60
C PHE A 25 4.46 27.29 -4.19
N CYS A 26 3.47 27.13 -5.07
CA CYS A 26 2.09 27.45 -4.75
C CYS A 26 1.59 26.61 -3.57
N ILE A 27 1.13 27.28 -2.52
CA ILE A 27 0.36 26.63 -1.46
C ILE A 27 -1.03 26.39 -2.04
N THR A 28 -1.34 25.12 -2.30
CA THR A 28 -2.62 24.72 -2.89
C THR A 28 -3.59 24.18 -1.85
N LEU A 29 -3.14 23.87 -0.64
CA LEU A 29 -4.00 23.26 0.36
C LEU A 29 -4.84 24.30 1.11
N ASP A 30 -6.17 24.24 0.99
CA ASP A 30 -7.07 24.99 1.87
C ASP A 30 -7.26 24.21 3.19
N GLN A 31 -6.66 24.74 4.25
CA GLN A 31 -6.68 24.13 5.57
C GLN A 31 -8.09 24.11 6.19
N ARG A 32 -8.99 25.02 5.82
CA ARG A 32 -10.37 25.03 6.32
C ARG A 32 -11.19 23.96 5.63
N ASP A 33 -11.04 23.82 4.31
CA ASP A 33 -11.75 22.80 3.55
C ASP A 33 -11.27 21.40 3.95
N LEU A 34 -9.96 21.21 4.15
CA LEU A 34 -9.41 19.97 4.68
C LEU A 34 -9.97 19.65 6.08
N ALA A 35 -10.03 20.66 6.96
CA ALA A 35 -10.59 20.49 8.30
C ALA A 35 -12.06 20.06 8.25
N GLN A 36 -12.87 20.73 7.43
CA GLN A 36 -14.27 20.41 7.25
C GLN A 36 -14.47 19.01 6.64
N ALA A 37 -13.65 18.63 5.65
CA ALA A 37 -13.72 17.33 5.00
C ALA A 37 -13.41 16.20 5.99
N LEU A 38 -12.36 16.34 6.82
CA LEU A 38 -11.98 15.35 7.83
C LEU A 38 -13.04 15.20 8.94
N ASP A 39 -13.53 16.31 9.48
CA ASP A 39 -14.54 16.28 10.54
C ASP A 39 -15.87 15.71 10.02
N THR A 40 -16.25 16.02 8.78
CA THR A 40 -17.46 15.46 8.14
C THR A 40 -17.30 13.95 7.88
N ALA A 41 -16.18 13.54 7.30
CA ALA A 41 -15.95 12.15 6.93
C ALA A 41 -15.81 11.22 8.14
N SER A 42 -15.30 11.73 9.27
CA SER A 42 -15.16 10.99 10.52
C SER A 42 -16.40 11.00 11.41
N GLY A 43 -17.39 11.83 11.11
CA GLY A 43 -18.60 11.95 11.93
C GLY A 43 -18.36 12.55 13.33
N GLU A 44 -17.15 13.01 13.62
CA GLU A 44 -16.76 13.62 14.90
C GLU A 44 -16.03 14.95 14.69
N PRO A 45 -16.50 16.05 15.29
CA PRO A 45 -15.77 17.32 15.25
C PRO A 45 -14.36 17.20 15.86
N GLY A 46 -13.42 17.94 15.28
CA GLY A 46 -12.07 18.09 15.82
C GLY A 46 -11.09 16.97 15.47
N LEU A 47 -11.42 16.06 14.55
CA LEU A 47 -10.44 15.09 14.03
C LEU A 47 -9.27 15.82 13.38
N HIS A 48 -9.54 16.87 12.59
CA HIS A 48 -8.47 17.66 11.98
C HIS A 48 -7.51 18.26 13.03
N GLY A 49 -8.04 18.82 14.11
CA GLY A 49 -7.22 19.36 15.19
C GLY A 49 -6.34 18.31 15.87
N ARG A 50 -6.87 17.09 16.09
CA ARG A 50 -6.11 15.96 16.62
C ARG A 50 -5.00 15.53 15.66
N ILE A 51 -5.30 15.41 14.37
CA ILE A 51 -4.32 15.08 13.32
C ILE A 51 -3.22 16.15 13.27
N ALA A 52 -3.57 17.44 13.22
CA ALA A 52 -2.59 18.51 13.16
C ALA A 52 -1.64 18.52 14.36
N ALA A 53 -2.13 18.17 15.56
CA ALA A 53 -1.31 18.09 16.77
C ALA A 53 -0.39 16.86 16.81
N SER A 54 -0.88 15.70 16.37
CA SER A 54 -0.14 14.43 16.46
C SER A 54 0.70 14.12 15.21
N HIS A 55 0.32 14.66 14.05
CA HIS A 55 0.89 14.40 12.73
C HIS A 55 1.10 15.72 11.95
N PRO A 56 1.92 16.66 12.45
CA PRO A 56 2.04 18.01 11.88
C PRO A 56 2.56 18.05 10.43
N HIS A 57 3.06 16.94 9.90
CA HIS A 57 3.61 16.82 8.55
C HIS A 57 2.89 15.78 7.70
N LEU A 58 1.68 15.36 8.09
CA LEU A 58 0.91 14.35 7.36
C LEU A 58 0.52 14.81 5.96
N PHE A 59 0.20 16.10 5.81
CA PHE A 59 -0.24 16.70 4.55
C PHE A 59 0.79 17.69 4.03
N SER A 60 1.15 17.54 2.75
CA SER A 60 1.96 18.55 2.05
C SER A 60 1.09 19.72 1.64
N ASN A 61 1.61 20.94 1.85
CA ASN A 61 0.98 22.17 1.36
C ASN A 61 1.23 22.43 -0.12
N VAL A 62 2.16 21.68 -0.74
CA VAL A 62 2.55 21.80 -2.15
C VAL A 62 2.27 20.51 -2.92
N PRO A 63 1.82 20.59 -4.18
CA PRO A 63 1.64 19.44 -5.04
C PRO A 63 2.99 18.93 -5.59
N VAL A 64 2.98 17.68 -6.06
CA VAL A 64 4.03 17.12 -6.94
C VAL A 64 3.39 16.84 -8.29
N PHE A 65 4.03 17.31 -9.35
CA PHE A 65 3.57 17.15 -10.73
C PHE A 65 4.12 15.87 -11.35
N LEU A 66 3.25 15.13 -12.02
CA LEU A 66 3.57 13.90 -12.74
C LEU A 66 3.19 14.06 -14.21
N THR A 67 4.07 13.61 -15.13
CA THR A 67 3.71 13.51 -16.55
C THR A 67 2.69 12.38 -16.75
N ALA A 68 1.81 12.53 -17.74
CA ALA A 68 0.89 11.46 -18.13
C ALA A 68 1.65 10.18 -18.55
N THR A 69 2.80 10.34 -19.19
CA THR A 69 3.69 9.23 -19.58
C THR A 69 4.24 8.48 -18.37
N ALA A 70 4.66 9.18 -17.30
CA ALA A 70 5.13 8.54 -16.09
C ALA A 70 4.01 7.77 -15.39
N LEU A 71 2.80 8.35 -15.28
CA LEU A 71 1.65 7.67 -14.70
C LEU A 71 1.26 6.42 -15.50
N GLN A 72 1.28 6.51 -16.83
CA GLN A 72 1.02 5.37 -17.71
C GLN A 72 2.07 4.27 -17.51
N ALA A 73 3.36 4.62 -17.44
CA ALA A 73 4.43 3.66 -17.18
C ALA A 73 4.30 2.96 -15.82
N MET A 74 3.92 3.67 -14.76
CA MET A 74 3.61 3.07 -13.46
C MET A 74 2.44 2.08 -13.59
N THR A 75 1.35 2.50 -14.23
CA THR A 75 0.14 1.67 -14.42
C THR A 75 0.44 0.42 -15.23
N ASP A 76 1.26 0.53 -16.28
CA ASP A 76 1.70 -0.60 -17.10
C ASP A 76 2.57 -1.59 -16.33
N THR A 77 3.43 -1.08 -15.45
CA THR A 77 4.24 -1.91 -14.56
C THR A 77 3.35 -2.68 -13.58
N VAL A 78 2.37 -2.00 -12.96
CA VAL A 78 1.41 -2.62 -12.03
C VAL A 78 0.62 -3.73 -12.72
N ALA A 79 0.06 -3.44 -13.91
CA ALA A 79 -0.66 -4.43 -14.69
C ALA A 79 0.22 -5.63 -15.05
N ALA A 80 1.48 -5.39 -15.44
CA ALA A 80 2.41 -6.46 -15.77
C ALA A 80 2.74 -7.36 -14.56
N ILE A 81 2.88 -6.78 -13.36
CA ILE A 81 3.10 -7.55 -12.12
C ILE A 81 1.90 -8.44 -11.82
N GLU A 82 0.68 -7.90 -11.91
CA GLU A 82 -0.56 -8.67 -11.70
C GLU A 82 -0.72 -9.79 -12.74
N GLU A 83 -0.39 -9.53 -14.01
CA GLU A 83 -0.40 -10.53 -15.08
C GLU A 83 0.63 -11.64 -14.83
N VAL A 84 1.86 -11.30 -14.44
CA VAL A 84 2.89 -12.30 -14.10
C VAL A 84 2.51 -13.09 -12.84
N ALA A 85 1.92 -12.44 -11.83
CA ALA A 85 1.43 -13.11 -10.63
C ALA A 85 0.29 -14.11 -10.91
N ALA A 86 -0.34 -14.05 -12.09
CA ALA A 86 -1.33 -15.03 -12.55
C ALA A 86 -0.71 -16.27 -13.21
N ILE A 87 0.57 -16.24 -13.57
CA ILE A 87 1.25 -17.34 -14.27
C ILE A 87 1.52 -18.50 -13.28
N PRO A 88 1.10 -19.75 -13.59
CA PRO A 88 1.29 -20.88 -12.69
C PRO A 88 2.74 -21.11 -12.27
N ALA A 89 3.68 -21.06 -13.22
CA ALA A 89 5.10 -21.24 -12.91
C ALA A 89 5.65 -20.16 -11.96
N PHE A 90 5.21 -18.91 -12.10
CA PHE A 90 5.57 -17.84 -11.17
C PHE A 90 4.98 -18.12 -9.78
N ARG A 91 3.69 -18.49 -9.70
CA ARG A 91 3.03 -18.84 -8.44
C ARG A 91 3.74 -19.98 -7.72
N ASP A 92 4.08 -21.05 -8.44
CA ASP A 92 4.80 -22.20 -7.88
C ASP A 92 6.18 -21.78 -7.33
N ALA A 93 6.90 -20.93 -8.07
CA ALA A 93 8.19 -20.41 -7.64
C ALA A 93 8.07 -19.57 -6.35
N VAL A 94 7.17 -18.58 -6.33
CA VAL A 94 7.04 -17.68 -5.17
C VAL A 94 6.43 -18.36 -3.95
N LEU A 95 5.52 -19.32 -4.14
CA LEU A 95 4.99 -20.12 -3.04
C LEU A 95 6.03 -21.11 -2.48
N GLY A 96 7.04 -21.48 -3.28
CA GLY A 96 8.15 -22.34 -2.87
C GLY A 96 9.00 -21.76 -1.74
N TRP A 97 9.07 -20.44 -1.58
CA TRP A 97 9.69 -19.79 -0.42
C TRP A 97 8.69 -19.15 0.55
N ALA A 98 7.38 -19.20 0.25
CA ALA A 98 6.35 -18.67 1.13
C ALA A 98 6.06 -19.67 2.27
N PRO A 99 5.69 -19.18 3.47
CA PRO A 99 5.29 -20.06 4.56
C PRO A 99 3.99 -20.81 4.22
N PRO A 100 3.74 -21.99 4.81
CA PRO A 100 2.57 -22.82 4.49
C PRO A 100 1.22 -22.11 4.60
N ILE A 101 1.09 -21.14 5.50
CA ILE A 101 -0.14 -20.34 5.65
C ILE A 101 -0.50 -19.55 4.38
N ALA A 102 0.47 -19.19 3.55
CA ALA A 102 0.24 -18.46 2.31
C ALA A 102 -0.13 -19.37 1.12
N HIS A 103 -0.06 -20.69 1.26
CA HIS A 103 -0.31 -21.61 0.14
C HIS A 103 -1.78 -21.69 -0.27
N PRO A 104 -2.77 -21.72 0.65
CA PRO A 104 -4.17 -21.77 0.26
C PRO A 104 -4.62 -20.43 -0.35
N ASP A 105 -5.07 -20.46 -1.59
CA ASP A 105 -5.86 -19.36 -2.17
C ASP A 105 -7.29 -19.42 -1.60
N ARG A 106 -7.68 -18.37 -0.87
CA ARG A 106 -9.02 -18.26 -0.27
C ARG A 106 -10.00 -17.46 -1.13
N GLY A 107 -9.55 -16.88 -2.24
CA GLY A 107 -10.37 -16.08 -3.16
C GLY A 107 -10.12 -14.57 -3.14
N PRO A 108 -10.04 -13.88 -1.98
CA PRO A 108 -9.80 -12.43 -1.93
C PRO A 108 -8.51 -12.03 -2.67
N ARG A 109 -8.54 -10.93 -3.45
CA ARG A 109 -7.40 -10.43 -4.23
C ARG A 109 -6.51 -9.45 -3.48
N GLY A 110 -6.98 -8.92 -2.35
CA GLY A 110 -6.31 -7.89 -1.57
C GLY A 110 -6.98 -6.53 -1.75
N ALA A 111 -7.59 -6.03 -0.67
CA ALA A 111 -8.13 -4.68 -0.60
C ALA A 111 -7.04 -3.67 -0.28
N LEU A 112 -7.10 -2.50 -0.94
CA LEU A 112 -6.15 -1.39 -0.78
C LEU A 112 -4.68 -1.84 -0.88
N MET A 113 -4.37 -2.49 -2.00
CA MET A 113 -3.00 -2.75 -2.43
C MET A 113 -2.33 -1.43 -2.88
N GLY A 114 -1.02 -1.31 -2.66
CA GLY A 114 -0.21 -0.16 -3.09
C GLY A 114 1.03 -0.60 -3.86
N TYR A 115 1.46 0.23 -4.80
CA TYR A 115 2.65 0.02 -5.59
C TYR A 115 3.44 1.33 -5.59
N ASP A 116 4.58 1.34 -4.93
CA ASP A 116 5.31 2.56 -4.64
C ASP A 116 6.42 2.75 -5.67
N PHE A 117 6.51 3.96 -6.22
CA PHE A 117 7.48 4.32 -7.24
C PHE A 117 8.31 5.52 -6.81
N HIS A 118 9.60 5.51 -7.15
CA HIS A 118 10.40 6.72 -7.23
C HIS A 118 10.49 7.17 -8.68
N LEU A 119 10.43 8.47 -8.91
CA LEU A 119 10.76 9.06 -10.20
C LEU A 119 12.28 9.20 -10.29
N GLY A 120 12.87 8.73 -11.39
CA GLY A 120 14.25 9.04 -11.76
C GLY A 120 14.32 9.57 -13.19
N ASP A 121 15.53 9.93 -13.62
CA ASP A 121 15.81 10.49 -14.94
C ASP A 121 15.29 9.60 -16.09
N ASP A 122 15.35 8.28 -15.90
CA ASP A 122 14.89 7.26 -16.86
C ASP A 122 13.41 6.83 -16.63
N GLY A 123 12.63 7.63 -15.90
CA GLY A 123 11.24 7.36 -15.56
C GLY A 123 11.03 6.66 -14.21
N PRO A 124 9.80 6.22 -13.92
CA PRO A 124 9.44 5.66 -12.62
C PRO A 124 10.09 4.29 -12.39
N LYS A 125 10.53 4.05 -11.15
CA LYS A 125 11.10 2.79 -10.67
C LYS A 125 10.31 2.27 -9.48
N LEU A 126 9.85 1.03 -9.56
CA LEU A 126 9.13 0.37 -8.46
C LEU A 126 10.08 0.19 -7.27
N ILE A 127 9.64 0.58 -6.09
CA ILE A 127 10.38 0.44 -4.83
C ILE A 127 9.90 -0.80 -4.08
N GLU A 128 8.58 -0.96 -3.98
CA GLU A 128 7.92 -2.05 -3.29
C GLU A 128 6.44 -2.16 -3.67
N VAL A 129 5.86 -3.32 -3.34
CA VAL A 129 4.42 -3.57 -3.40
C VAL A 129 3.95 -3.76 -1.96
N ASN A 130 2.89 -3.04 -1.57
CA ASN A 130 2.35 -3.01 -0.23
C ASN A 130 0.96 -3.67 -0.20
N THR A 131 0.83 -4.76 0.57
CA THR A 131 -0.45 -5.45 0.81
C THR A 131 -1.06 -4.95 2.10
N ASN A 132 -1.87 -3.88 2.00
CA ASN A 132 -2.46 -3.04 3.08
C ASN A 132 -1.92 -1.60 3.06
N ALA A 133 -1.80 -1.02 1.87
CA ALA A 133 -1.38 0.37 1.74
C ALA A 133 -2.29 1.30 2.55
N GLY A 134 -1.69 2.26 3.23
CA GLY A 134 -2.38 3.33 3.94
C GLY A 134 -2.38 4.63 3.13
N GLY A 135 -3.12 5.62 3.61
CA GLY A 135 -3.20 6.97 3.07
C GLY A 135 -4.27 7.18 2.01
N ALA A 136 -4.95 6.15 1.51
CA ALA A 136 -5.93 6.31 0.43
C ALA A 136 -7.11 7.22 0.82
N PHE A 137 -7.65 7.06 2.04
CA PHE A 137 -8.76 7.89 2.51
C PHE A 137 -8.32 9.32 2.77
N LEU A 138 -7.13 9.48 3.38
CA LEU A 138 -6.54 10.79 3.64
C LEU A 138 -6.25 11.54 2.34
N ASN A 139 -5.74 10.86 1.32
CA ASN A 139 -5.47 11.44 0.00
C ASN A 139 -6.77 11.80 -0.75
N ALA A 140 -7.84 11.01 -0.61
CA ALA A 140 -9.13 11.36 -1.22
C ALA A 140 -9.69 12.68 -0.65
N LEU A 141 -9.61 12.87 0.67
CA LEU A 141 -10.01 14.11 1.33
C LEU A 141 -9.04 15.27 1.04
N LEU A 142 -7.73 15.00 1.00
CA LEU A 142 -6.72 15.98 0.60
C LEU A 142 -7.00 16.50 -0.81
N ALA A 143 -7.29 15.62 -1.75
CA ALA A 143 -7.57 15.96 -3.13
C ALA A 143 -8.83 16.85 -3.27
N GLN A 144 -9.82 16.67 -2.39
CA GLN A 144 -10.98 17.57 -2.31
C GLN A 144 -10.60 18.96 -1.79
N ALA A 145 -9.66 19.05 -0.85
CA ALA A 145 -9.21 20.30 -0.23
C ALA A 145 -8.09 21.02 -0.99
N GLN A 146 -7.60 20.47 -2.10
CA GLN A 146 -6.59 21.12 -2.92
C GLN A 146 -7.25 22.15 -3.85
N ALA A 147 -6.92 23.41 -3.61
CA ALA A 147 -7.24 24.57 -4.43
C ALA A 147 -6.31 24.71 -5.65
N GLN A 148 -6.62 25.70 -6.50
CA GLN A 148 -5.98 25.91 -7.79
C GLN A 148 -4.50 26.31 -7.66
N CYS A 149 -3.66 25.68 -8.48
CA CYS A 149 -2.29 26.14 -8.77
C CYS A 149 -2.23 26.88 -10.12
N CYS A 150 -1.02 27.23 -10.54
CA CYS A 150 -0.62 27.80 -11.83
C CYS A 150 -1.24 27.20 -13.09
N ILE A 151 -1.69 25.96 -13.06
CA ILE A 151 -2.23 25.21 -14.21
C ILE A 151 -3.77 25.25 -14.24
N GLY A 152 -4.39 26.09 -13.39
CA GLY A 152 -5.83 26.18 -13.24
C GLY A 152 -6.40 25.10 -12.34
N ARG A 153 -7.72 25.12 -12.15
CA ARG A 153 -8.45 24.15 -11.33
C ARG A 153 -8.19 22.76 -11.92
N VAL A 154 -7.73 21.82 -11.09
CA VAL A 154 -8.11 20.42 -11.30
C VAL A 154 -9.63 20.42 -11.09
N VAL A 155 -10.41 20.65 -12.15
CA VAL A 155 -11.87 20.64 -12.09
C VAL A 155 -12.27 19.19 -11.90
N VAL A 156 -12.10 18.67 -10.71
CA VAL A 156 -12.88 17.53 -10.25
C VAL A 156 -14.14 18.16 -9.70
N ALA A 157 -15.31 17.79 -10.23
CA ALA A 157 -16.57 18.22 -9.63
C ALA A 157 -16.53 17.81 -8.13
N GLU A 158 -16.53 18.81 -7.24
CA GLU A 158 -16.14 18.70 -5.82
C GLU A 158 -16.92 17.62 -5.06
N ASP A 159 -18.18 17.39 -5.43
CA ASP A 159 -19.06 16.39 -4.80
C ASP A 159 -18.84 14.96 -5.32
N THR A 160 -17.95 14.75 -6.30
CA THR A 160 -17.84 13.45 -7.00
C THR A 160 -16.60 12.63 -6.65
N LEU A 161 -15.48 13.23 -6.23
CA LEU A 161 -14.24 12.46 -6.05
C LEU A 161 -14.31 11.53 -4.84
N VAL A 162 -14.62 12.08 -3.66
CA VAL A 162 -14.73 11.31 -2.43
C VAL A 162 -15.86 10.30 -2.56
N ALA A 163 -17.03 10.72 -3.06
CA ALA A 163 -18.15 9.79 -3.30
C ALA A 163 -17.79 8.65 -4.27
N ARG A 164 -17.02 8.93 -5.34
CA ARG A 164 -16.53 7.89 -6.27
C ARG A 164 -15.50 6.98 -5.61
N PHE A 165 -14.58 7.55 -4.83
CA PHE A 165 -13.60 6.78 -4.06
C PHE A 165 -14.32 5.84 -3.07
N GLU A 166 -15.25 6.35 -2.26
CA GLU A 166 -16.05 5.56 -1.34
C GLU A 166 -16.80 4.44 -2.07
N ALA A 167 -17.48 4.76 -3.18
CA ALA A 167 -18.18 3.76 -3.98
C ALA A 167 -17.24 2.65 -4.51
N GLN A 168 -16.03 3.01 -4.94
CA GLN A 168 -15.02 2.05 -5.40
C GLN A 168 -14.50 1.17 -4.26
N VAL A 169 -14.22 1.75 -3.08
CA VAL A 169 -13.76 1.02 -1.90
C VAL A 169 -14.84 0.06 -1.39
N ILE A 170 -16.10 0.50 -1.35
CA ILE A 170 -17.23 -0.37 -0.98
C ILE A 170 -17.41 -1.51 -1.99
N ALA A 171 -17.34 -1.21 -3.29
CA ALA A 171 -17.39 -2.24 -4.33
C ALA A 171 -16.22 -3.24 -4.19
N MET A 172 -15.04 -2.77 -3.80
CA MET A 172 -13.87 -3.59 -3.54
C MET A 172 -14.11 -4.56 -2.38
N PHE A 173 -14.52 -4.09 -1.20
CA PHE A 173 -14.80 -4.98 -0.05
C PHE A 173 -15.93 -5.97 -0.34
N ARG A 174 -16.99 -5.56 -1.06
CA ARG A 174 -18.05 -6.46 -1.50
C ARG A 174 -17.53 -7.53 -2.47
N SER A 175 -16.60 -7.16 -3.36
CA SER A 175 -15.96 -8.10 -4.29
C SER A 175 -15.10 -9.11 -3.55
N GLU A 176 -14.31 -8.68 -2.57
CA GLU A 176 -13.48 -9.56 -1.73
C GLU A 176 -14.35 -10.59 -0.98
N TRP A 177 -15.45 -10.13 -0.39
CA TRP A 177 -16.44 -11.00 0.24
C TRP A 177 -17.04 -12.00 -0.76
N GLN A 178 -17.51 -11.52 -1.91
CA GLN A 178 -18.16 -12.36 -2.93
C GLN A 178 -17.23 -13.46 -3.46
N ARG A 179 -15.92 -13.21 -3.56
CA ARG A 179 -14.94 -14.21 -4.02
C ARG A 179 -14.87 -15.45 -3.12
N GLN A 180 -15.16 -15.30 -1.82
CA GLN A 180 -15.08 -16.40 -0.87
C GLN A 180 -16.46 -16.89 -0.39
N ARG A 181 -17.51 -16.07 -0.52
CA ARG A 181 -18.85 -16.32 0.05
C ARG A 181 -20.00 -16.22 -0.93
N GLY A 182 -19.74 -15.89 -2.19
CA GLY A 182 -20.77 -15.74 -3.21
C GLY A 182 -21.76 -14.63 -2.89
N ALA A 183 -23.06 -14.92 -3.00
CA ALA A 183 -24.13 -13.93 -2.82
C ALA A 183 -24.57 -13.71 -1.36
N ALA A 184 -23.84 -14.26 -0.38
CA ALA A 184 -24.15 -14.03 1.03
C ALA A 184 -24.07 -12.52 1.37
N SER A 185 -24.81 -12.08 2.39
CA SER A 185 -24.78 -10.68 2.83
C SER A 185 -23.52 -10.40 3.66
N LEU A 186 -22.78 -9.36 3.30
CA LEU A 186 -21.70 -8.78 4.11
C LEU A 186 -22.31 -7.79 5.10
N ARG A 187 -22.28 -8.13 6.40
CA ARG A 187 -22.92 -7.35 7.47
C ARG A 187 -21.90 -6.62 8.33
N ARG A 188 -20.79 -7.25 8.68
CA ARG A 188 -19.80 -6.68 9.61
C ARG A 188 -18.35 -6.85 9.19
N ILE A 189 -17.60 -5.75 9.18
CA ILE A 189 -16.17 -5.72 8.90
C ILE A 189 -15.38 -5.33 10.16
N ALA A 190 -14.32 -6.08 10.48
CA ALA A 190 -13.34 -5.65 11.48
C ALA A 190 -12.10 -5.06 10.79
N ILE A 191 -11.71 -3.85 11.16
CA ILE A 191 -10.44 -3.23 10.82
C ILE A 191 -9.45 -3.61 11.93
N VAL A 192 -8.45 -4.42 11.60
CA VAL A 192 -7.60 -5.08 12.61
C VAL A 192 -6.16 -4.64 12.46
N ASP A 193 -5.61 -4.04 13.51
CA ASP A 193 -4.19 -3.73 13.68
C ASP A 193 -3.79 -3.94 15.15
N ASP A 194 -2.49 -4.06 15.41
CA ASP A 194 -1.95 -4.11 16.77
C ASP A 194 -2.16 -2.77 17.47
N ALA A 195 -2.70 -2.77 18.69
CA ALA A 195 -2.93 -1.56 19.49
C ALA A 195 -3.41 -0.38 18.62
N PRO A 196 -4.56 -0.49 17.92
CA PRO A 196 -4.84 0.32 16.75
C PRO A 196 -4.81 1.82 17.03
N GLN A 197 -5.16 2.25 18.24
CA GLN A 197 -5.12 3.66 18.67
C GLN A 197 -3.70 4.25 18.74
N ASP A 198 -2.68 3.41 18.88
CA ASP A 198 -1.27 3.80 18.93
C ASP A 198 -0.65 3.87 17.51
N GLN A 199 -1.37 3.40 16.49
CA GLN A 199 -0.88 3.40 15.11
C GLN A 199 -0.92 4.80 14.51
N TYR A 200 0.14 5.16 13.78
CA TYR A 200 0.25 6.46 13.09
C TYR A 200 -0.93 6.71 12.12
N LEU A 201 -1.48 5.66 11.51
CA LEU A 201 -2.62 5.77 10.60
C LEU A 201 -3.97 5.45 11.27
N TYR A 202 -4.06 5.47 12.61
CA TYR A 202 -5.35 5.34 13.31
C TYR A 202 -6.44 6.29 12.78
N PRO A 203 -6.15 7.57 12.46
CA PRO A 203 -7.17 8.46 11.88
C PRO A 203 -7.80 7.89 10.60
N GLU A 204 -7.04 7.18 9.78
CA GLU A 204 -7.56 6.53 8.57
C GLU A 204 -8.48 5.35 8.90
N PHE A 205 -8.23 4.62 9.99
CA PHE A 205 -9.12 3.52 10.41
C PHE A 205 -10.49 4.07 10.81
N VAL A 206 -10.53 5.22 11.48
CA VAL A 206 -11.77 5.94 11.81
C VAL A 206 -12.50 6.36 10.53
N LEU A 207 -11.81 6.94 9.55
CA LEU A 207 -12.42 7.31 8.27
C LEU A 207 -13.01 6.10 7.54
N ALA A 208 -12.28 4.98 7.49
CA ALA A 208 -12.75 3.74 6.88
C ALA A 208 -13.96 3.16 7.62
N GLN A 209 -13.94 3.12 8.96
CA GLN A 209 -15.07 2.67 9.78
C GLN A 209 -16.34 3.48 9.47
N GLN A 210 -16.23 4.80 9.46
CA GLN A 210 -17.37 5.69 9.25
C GLN A 210 -17.92 5.59 7.83
N MET A 211 -17.05 5.45 6.83
CA MET A 211 -17.47 5.14 5.45
C MET A 211 -18.27 3.83 5.41
N LEU A 212 -17.77 2.75 6.01
CA LEU A 212 -18.46 1.45 6.02
C LEU A 212 -19.85 1.55 6.66
N VAL A 213 -19.96 2.22 7.81
CA VAL A 213 -21.22 2.44 8.53
C VAL A 213 -22.21 3.23 7.68
N ARG A 214 -21.78 4.32 7.01
CA ARG A 214 -22.63 5.09 6.07
C ARG A 214 -23.18 4.24 4.93
N HIS A 215 -22.45 3.21 4.52
CA HIS A 215 -22.85 2.27 3.46
C HIS A 215 -23.56 1.01 3.98
N GLY A 216 -24.05 1.05 5.23
CA GLY A 216 -24.87 0.00 5.83
C GLY A 216 -24.10 -1.27 6.18
N ILE A 217 -22.78 -1.18 6.34
CA ILE A 217 -21.92 -2.27 6.81
C ILE A 217 -21.47 -1.90 8.22
N ASP A 218 -21.81 -2.72 9.21
CA ASP A 218 -21.30 -2.56 10.57
C ASP A 218 -19.78 -2.67 10.57
N ALA A 219 -19.09 -1.83 11.35
CA ALA A 219 -17.64 -1.76 11.33
C ALA A 219 -17.04 -1.51 12.71
N VAL A 220 -16.03 -2.30 13.06
CA VAL A 220 -15.27 -2.16 14.31
C VAL A 220 -13.79 -2.05 14.03
N ILE A 221 -13.10 -1.24 14.84
CA ILE A 221 -11.63 -1.20 14.88
C ILE A 221 -11.20 -1.95 16.13
N CYS A 222 -10.34 -2.96 16.01
CA CYS A 222 -9.96 -3.78 17.16
C CYS A 222 -8.54 -4.33 17.08
N ASP A 223 -7.95 -4.57 18.25
CA ASP A 223 -6.73 -5.34 18.41
C ASP A 223 -7.02 -6.83 18.14
N PRO A 224 -6.14 -7.55 17.43
CA PRO A 224 -6.34 -8.97 17.14
C PRO A 224 -6.51 -9.85 18.39
N GLN A 225 -5.98 -9.47 19.55
CA GLN A 225 -6.13 -10.23 20.80
C GLN A 225 -7.56 -10.20 21.35
N ALA A 226 -8.37 -9.24 20.91
CA ALA A 226 -9.77 -9.15 21.30
C ALA A 226 -10.68 -10.02 20.41
N LEU A 227 -10.13 -10.65 19.36
CA LEU A 227 -10.87 -11.56 18.50
C LEU A 227 -10.95 -12.95 19.13
N ILE A 228 -12.13 -13.55 19.05
CA ILE A 228 -12.39 -14.90 19.55
C ILE A 228 -12.82 -15.76 18.37
N LEU A 229 -12.17 -16.90 18.18
CA LEU A 229 -12.62 -17.94 17.26
C LEU A 229 -13.40 -18.99 18.05
N GLY A 230 -14.70 -19.10 17.77
CA GLY A 230 -15.56 -20.15 18.31
C GLY A 230 -16.17 -21.02 17.21
N ASP A 231 -17.09 -21.90 17.58
CA ASP A 231 -17.74 -22.84 16.65
C ASP A 231 -18.51 -22.13 15.52
N SER A 232 -19.03 -20.93 15.79
CA SER A 232 -19.79 -20.10 14.84
C SER A 232 -18.91 -19.20 13.97
N GLY A 233 -17.58 -19.25 14.13
CA GLY A 233 -16.62 -18.42 13.42
C GLY A 233 -15.94 -17.36 14.30
N LEU A 234 -15.39 -16.33 13.65
CA LEU A 234 -14.67 -15.25 14.32
C LEU A 234 -15.64 -14.20 14.86
N SER A 235 -15.43 -13.70 16.08
CA SER A 235 -16.24 -12.64 16.68
C SER A 235 -15.38 -11.57 17.36
N PHE A 236 -15.98 -10.39 17.57
CA PHE A 236 -15.46 -9.34 18.45
C PHE A 236 -16.56 -8.97 19.43
N GLY A 237 -16.33 -9.25 20.73
CA GLY A 237 -17.41 -9.33 21.71
C GLY A 237 -18.42 -10.42 21.31
N ASP A 238 -19.71 -10.12 21.46
CA ASP A 238 -20.80 -11.06 21.17
C ASP A 238 -21.23 -11.10 19.69
N LEU A 239 -20.57 -10.31 18.83
CA LEU A 239 -21.00 -10.11 17.44
C LEU A 239 -20.03 -10.76 16.44
N PRO A 240 -20.55 -11.55 15.48
CA PRO A 240 -19.72 -12.24 14.49
C PRO A 240 -19.09 -11.25 13.49
N ILE A 241 -17.88 -11.56 13.04
CA ILE A 241 -17.15 -10.82 12.01
C ILE A 241 -17.20 -11.61 10.70
N ASP A 242 -17.71 -10.97 9.64
CA ASP A 242 -17.78 -11.58 8.31
C ASP A 242 -16.42 -11.47 7.60
N LEU A 243 -15.87 -10.25 7.59
CA LEU A 243 -14.64 -9.90 6.90
C LEU A 243 -13.69 -9.11 7.80
N VAL A 244 -12.41 -9.42 7.74
CA VAL A 244 -11.35 -8.65 8.37
C VAL A 244 -10.61 -7.86 7.31
N TYR A 245 -10.66 -6.53 7.42
CA TYR A 245 -9.76 -5.61 6.73
C TYR A 245 -8.45 -5.57 7.53
N ASN A 246 -7.46 -6.31 7.04
CA ASN A 246 -6.20 -6.54 7.71
C ASN A 246 -5.24 -5.35 7.56
N ARG A 247 -4.90 -4.71 8.68
CA ARG A 247 -3.91 -3.64 8.76
C ARG A 247 -2.60 -4.07 9.42
N LEU A 248 -2.51 -5.32 9.90
CA LEU A 248 -1.32 -5.86 10.53
C LEU A 248 -0.14 -5.90 9.57
N VAL A 249 1.07 -5.65 10.10
CA VAL A 249 2.34 -5.83 9.39
C VAL A 249 2.94 -7.23 9.59
N ASP A 250 2.34 -8.09 10.42
CA ASP A 250 2.60 -9.53 10.46
C ASP A 250 1.80 -10.22 9.36
N PHE A 251 2.29 -10.11 8.12
CA PHE A 251 1.63 -10.64 6.93
C PHE A 251 1.43 -12.15 6.93
N THR A 252 2.06 -12.86 7.86
CA THR A 252 1.98 -14.32 8.01
C THR A 252 1.16 -14.76 9.21
N LEU A 253 0.65 -13.81 10.01
CA LEU A 253 -0.08 -14.06 11.26
C LEU A 253 0.70 -15.01 12.20
N SER A 254 2.03 -14.89 12.17
CA SER A 254 2.98 -15.73 12.91
C SER A 254 3.02 -15.42 14.39
N GLU A 255 2.71 -14.19 14.80
CA GLU A 255 2.75 -13.80 16.19
C GLU A 255 1.66 -14.52 17.02
N PRO A 256 1.94 -14.93 18.27
CA PRO A 256 0.97 -15.63 19.11
C PRO A 256 -0.33 -14.84 19.32
N ARG A 257 -0.22 -13.52 19.42
CA ARG A 257 -1.37 -12.60 19.57
C ARG A 257 -2.34 -12.63 18.38
N HIS A 258 -1.91 -13.14 17.22
CA HIS A 258 -2.72 -13.26 16.01
C HIS A 258 -3.39 -14.64 15.89
N ALA A 259 -3.30 -15.50 16.90
CA ALA A 259 -3.74 -16.90 16.80
C ALA A 259 -5.19 -17.08 16.35
N ALA A 260 -6.14 -16.36 16.95
CA ALA A 260 -7.56 -16.47 16.57
C ALA A 260 -7.79 -16.09 15.09
N LEU A 261 -7.15 -15.01 14.63
CA LEU A 261 -7.24 -14.56 13.24
C LEU A 261 -6.55 -15.54 12.28
N ARG A 262 -5.37 -16.03 12.66
CA ARG A 262 -4.61 -17.05 11.91
C ARG A 262 -5.46 -18.28 11.68
N ASP A 263 -6.01 -18.85 12.74
CA ASP A 263 -6.78 -20.08 12.70
C ASP A 263 -8.10 -19.88 11.94
N ALA A 264 -8.73 -18.70 12.07
CA ALA A 264 -9.92 -18.34 11.30
C ALA A 264 -9.64 -18.25 9.80
N TYR A 265 -8.49 -17.68 9.40
CA TYR A 265 -8.07 -17.66 8.01
C TYR A 265 -7.73 -19.07 7.49
N GLN A 266 -7.00 -19.87 8.27
CA GLN A 266 -6.61 -21.25 7.91
C GLN A 266 -7.79 -22.22 7.82
N THR A 267 -8.87 -21.98 8.55
CA THR A 267 -10.11 -22.77 8.44
C THR A 267 -11.10 -22.16 7.43
N GLY A 268 -10.83 -20.93 6.96
CA GLY A 268 -11.74 -20.18 6.10
C GLY A 268 -13.00 -19.72 6.82
N ALA A 269 -12.97 -19.61 8.16
CA ALA A 269 -14.05 -19.13 9.01
C ALA A 269 -14.31 -17.62 8.85
N VAL A 270 -13.32 -16.85 8.40
CA VAL A 270 -13.45 -15.42 8.08
C VAL A 270 -12.93 -15.12 6.68
N VAL A 271 -13.44 -14.06 6.04
CA VAL A 271 -12.81 -13.49 4.85
C VAL A 271 -11.71 -12.54 5.31
N LEU A 272 -10.46 -12.79 4.93
CA LEU A 272 -9.32 -11.94 5.27
C LEU A 272 -8.84 -11.20 4.03
N THR A 273 -8.70 -9.88 4.10
CA THR A 273 -8.16 -9.09 2.99
C THR A 273 -7.37 -7.86 3.47
N PRO A 274 -6.17 -7.60 2.93
CA PRO A 274 -5.34 -8.59 2.22
C PRO A 274 -4.92 -9.73 3.15
N ASN A 275 -4.62 -10.89 2.57
CA ASN A 275 -4.29 -12.11 3.32
C ASN A 275 -2.85 -12.60 3.03
N PRO A 276 -2.34 -13.59 3.80
CA PRO A 276 -1.00 -14.14 3.60
C PRO A 276 -0.71 -14.62 2.17
N HIS A 277 -1.71 -15.14 1.45
CA HIS A 277 -1.56 -15.54 0.05
C HIS A 277 -1.32 -14.33 -0.86
N ASN A 278 -2.08 -13.24 -0.70
CA ASN A 278 -1.86 -12.00 -1.46
C ASN A 278 -0.44 -11.44 -1.22
N HIS A 279 0.03 -11.43 0.03
CA HIS A 279 1.39 -11.00 0.36
C HIS A 279 2.47 -11.87 -0.29
N ALA A 280 2.33 -13.19 -0.23
CA ALA A 280 3.29 -14.09 -0.86
C ALA A 280 3.38 -13.89 -2.37
N LEU A 281 2.24 -13.68 -3.05
CA LEU A 281 2.22 -13.50 -4.50
C LEU A 281 2.74 -12.15 -4.97
N LEU A 282 2.44 -11.06 -4.25
CA LEU A 282 2.64 -9.70 -4.76
C LEU A 282 3.71 -8.91 -4.01
N ALA A 283 3.74 -8.98 -2.68
CA ALA A 283 4.52 -8.06 -1.84
C ALA A 283 5.82 -8.67 -1.28
N HIS A 284 5.99 -9.98 -1.35
CA HIS A 284 7.19 -10.62 -0.83
C HIS A 284 8.44 -10.17 -1.61
N LYS A 285 9.44 -9.63 -0.92
CA LYS A 285 10.58 -8.94 -1.54
C LYS A 285 11.42 -9.83 -2.47
N ARG A 286 11.47 -11.15 -2.23
CA ARG A 286 12.13 -12.08 -3.16
C ARG A 286 11.48 -12.13 -4.55
N ASN A 287 10.21 -11.73 -4.69
CA ASN A 287 9.53 -11.73 -5.98
C ASN A 287 10.20 -10.73 -6.94
N LEU A 288 10.81 -9.66 -6.43
CA LEU A 288 11.57 -8.70 -7.23
C LEU A 288 12.81 -9.32 -7.90
N ILE A 289 13.36 -10.41 -7.35
CA ILE A 289 14.46 -11.15 -8.00
C ILE A 289 13.99 -11.73 -9.33
N LEU A 290 12.79 -12.33 -9.35
CA LEU A 290 12.21 -12.88 -10.58
C LEU A 290 11.73 -11.76 -11.51
N LEU A 291 11.03 -10.76 -10.96
CA LEU A 291 10.41 -9.69 -11.76
C LEU A 291 11.42 -8.76 -12.44
N SER A 292 12.67 -8.71 -11.95
CA SER A 292 13.73 -7.86 -12.49
C SER A 292 14.74 -8.59 -13.38
N ASP A 293 14.65 -9.91 -13.51
CA ASP A 293 15.57 -10.73 -14.32
C ASP A 293 14.88 -11.26 -15.59
N PRO A 294 15.22 -10.73 -16.78
CA PRO A 294 14.67 -11.19 -18.04
C PRO A 294 14.85 -12.70 -18.31
N ALA A 295 15.95 -13.29 -17.85
CA ALA A 295 16.20 -14.72 -18.04
C ALA A 295 15.29 -15.56 -17.12
N ALA A 296 15.08 -15.11 -15.88
CA ALA A 296 14.15 -15.74 -14.96
C ALA A 296 12.69 -15.64 -15.49
N LEU A 297 12.28 -14.46 -15.98
CA LEU A 297 10.98 -14.26 -16.60
C LEU A 297 10.76 -15.19 -17.80
N ALA A 298 11.75 -15.29 -18.69
CA ALA A 298 11.68 -16.21 -19.84
C ALA A 298 11.57 -17.68 -19.41
N ALA A 299 12.32 -18.10 -18.38
CA ALA A 299 12.24 -19.45 -17.83
C ALA A 299 10.87 -19.78 -17.19
N LEU A 300 10.16 -18.76 -16.69
CA LEU A 300 8.79 -18.87 -16.18
C LEU A 300 7.72 -18.81 -17.29
N GLY A 301 8.12 -18.65 -18.55
CA GLY A 301 7.21 -18.54 -19.69
C GLY A 301 6.57 -17.17 -19.86
N VAL A 302 7.17 -16.11 -19.31
CA VAL A 302 6.71 -14.74 -19.49
C VAL A 302 7.04 -14.29 -20.92
N GLU A 303 6.02 -13.87 -21.66
CA GLU A 303 6.16 -13.36 -23.02
C GLU A 303 7.04 -12.09 -23.05
N PRO A 304 7.89 -11.90 -24.08
CA PRO A 304 8.80 -10.75 -24.16
C PRO A 304 8.10 -9.38 -24.02
N LYS A 305 6.90 -9.24 -24.61
CA LYS A 305 6.10 -8.00 -24.51
C LYS A 305 5.66 -7.69 -23.07
N LEU A 306 5.37 -8.73 -22.28
CA LEU A 306 5.00 -8.57 -20.88
C LEU A 306 6.25 -8.27 -20.04
N ALA A 307 7.37 -8.95 -20.29
CA ALA A 307 8.65 -8.68 -19.63
C ALA A 307 9.15 -7.24 -19.87
N ASP A 308 8.94 -6.68 -21.06
CA ASP A 308 9.31 -5.29 -21.39
C ASP A 308 8.63 -4.24 -20.50
N ARG A 309 7.42 -4.54 -20.00
CA ARG A 309 6.67 -3.65 -19.09
C ARG A 309 7.22 -3.68 -17.65
N LEU A 310 8.08 -4.66 -17.33
CA LEU A 310 8.72 -4.80 -16.02
C LEU A 310 10.09 -4.12 -15.94
N ARG A 311 10.55 -3.38 -16.97
CA ARG A 311 11.82 -2.62 -16.94
C ARG A 311 11.88 -1.52 -15.87
N ALA A 312 10.73 -1.14 -15.30
CA ALA A 312 10.66 -0.25 -14.15
C ALA A 312 11.01 -0.94 -12.83
N VAL A 313 11.06 -2.27 -12.78
CA VAL A 313 11.49 -3.03 -11.59
C VAL A 313 13.02 -3.04 -11.53
N PRO A 314 13.65 -2.48 -10.48
CA PRO A 314 15.11 -2.46 -10.35
C PRO A 314 15.67 -3.87 -10.22
N GLN A 315 16.87 -4.08 -10.79
CA GLN A 315 17.60 -5.34 -10.63
C GLN A 315 17.76 -5.66 -9.14
N THR A 316 17.26 -6.81 -8.74
CA THR A 316 17.27 -7.27 -7.36
C THR A 316 18.00 -8.60 -7.27
N ARG A 317 18.91 -8.75 -6.31
CA ARG A 317 19.65 -10.01 -6.09
C ARG A 317 19.56 -10.44 -4.63
N LEU A 318 19.45 -11.75 -4.39
CA LEU A 318 19.61 -12.29 -3.04
C LEU A 318 21.06 -12.11 -2.59
N VAL A 319 21.26 -11.65 -1.36
CA VAL A 319 22.59 -11.64 -0.72
C VAL A 319 22.95 -13.07 -0.36
N THR A 320 24.09 -13.55 -0.83
CA THR A 320 24.60 -14.90 -0.60
C THR A 320 26.07 -14.84 -0.21
N PRO A 321 26.62 -15.87 0.46
CA PRO A 321 28.05 -15.93 0.74
C PRO A 321 28.93 -15.79 -0.51
N GLN A 322 28.44 -16.23 -1.67
CA GLN A 322 29.17 -16.22 -2.94
C GLN A 322 29.27 -14.83 -3.57
N ASN A 323 28.23 -14.00 -3.46
CA ASN A 323 28.22 -12.65 -4.04
C ASN A 323 28.49 -11.54 -2.99
N ALA A 324 28.64 -11.87 -1.72
CA ALA A 324 28.80 -10.90 -0.64
C ALA A 324 30.00 -9.94 -0.86
N GLU A 325 31.13 -10.44 -1.33
CA GLU A 325 32.30 -9.57 -1.57
C GLU A 325 32.03 -8.55 -2.69
N GLU A 326 31.43 -8.99 -3.81
CA GLU A 326 31.01 -8.13 -4.92
C GLU A 326 30.04 -7.05 -4.44
N LEU A 327 28.97 -7.46 -3.75
CA LEU A 327 27.94 -6.55 -3.23
C LEU A 327 28.51 -5.54 -2.24
N TRP A 328 29.49 -5.94 -1.42
CA TRP A 328 30.17 -5.00 -0.52
C TRP A 328 30.99 -3.95 -1.28
N LEU A 329 31.67 -4.34 -2.35
CA LEU A 329 32.48 -3.43 -3.17
C LEU A 329 31.60 -2.41 -3.91
N THR A 330 30.44 -2.83 -4.41
CA THR A 330 29.49 -1.99 -5.17
C THR A 330 28.39 -1.34 -4.33
N ARG A 331 28.35 -1.62 -3.01
CA ARG A 331 27.27 -1.23 -2.08
C ARG A 331 26.79 0.20 -2.17
N ARG A 332 27.64 1.17 -2.55
CA ARG A 332 27.24 2.59 -2.61
C ARG A 332 26.10 2.86 -3.60
N GLN A 333 25.85 1.93 -4.54
CA GLN A 333 24.80 2.00 -5.53
C GLN A 333 23.58 1.12 -5.17
N LEU A 334 23.59 0.47 -4.00
CA LEU A 334 22.64 -0.57 -3.63
C LEU A 334 21.83 -0.19 -2.37
N PHE A 335 20.65 -0.79 -2.26
CA PHE A 335 19.83 -0.78 -1.07
C PHE A 335 19.64 -2.20 -0.58
N PHE A 336 19.95 -2.45 0.69
CA PHE A 336 19.80 -3.77 1.29
C PHE A 336 18.49 -3.82 2.07
N LYS A 337 17.58 -4.72 1.68
CA LYS A 337 16.27 -4.90 2.33
C LYS A 337 16.16 -6.32 2.89
N PRO A 338 15.69 -6.51 4.13
CA PRO A 338 15.44 -7.85 4.65
C PRO A 338 14.33 -8.50 3.84
N VAL A 339 14.45 -9.80 3.54
CA VAL A 339 13.43 -10.57 2.81
C VAL A 339 12.12 -10.63 3.59
N SER A 340 12.24 -10.89 4.89
CA SER A 340 11.14 -10.99 5.84
C SER A 340 11.36 -10.00 6.98
N GLY A 341 10.37 -9.17 7.28
CA GLY A 341 10.46 -8.21 8.39
C GLY A 341 9.20 -7.37 8.53
N HIS A 342 8.86 -7.07 9.79
CA HIS A 342 7.73 -6.22 10.16
C HIS A 342 8.08 -4.74 9.95
N GLY A 343 7.33 -4.04 9.09
CA GLY A 343 7.30 -2.57 9.04
C GLY A 343 8.61 -1.87 8.67
N GLY A 344 9.34 -2.31 7.64
CA GLY A 344 10.46 -1.56 7.07
C GLY A 344 11.72 -1.43 7.96
N LYS A 345 11.72 -2.08 9.14
CA LYS A 345 12.90 -2.11 10.02
C LYS A 345 14.06 -2.79 9.28
N ALA A 346 15.24 -2.17 9.36
CA ALA A 346 16.51 -2.67 8.83
C ALA A 346 16.67 -2.63 7.28
N VAL A 347 16.05 -1.67 6.59
CA VAL A 347 16.46 -1.26 5.24
C VAL A 347 17.71 -0.37 5.31
N TYR A 348 18.75 -0.69 4.55
CA TYR A 348 20.01 0.04 4.56
C TYR A 348 20.37 0.60 3.20
N ARG A 349 20.66 1.89 3.15
CA ARG A 349 21.42 2.47 2.04
C ARG A 349 22.87 2.01 2.11
N GLY A 350 23.38 1.41 1.03
CA GLY A 350 24.72 0.85 1.06
C GLY A 350 25.85 1.87 1.16
N ASP A 351 25.62 3.13 0.79
CA ASP A 351 26.58 4.23 1.02
C ASP A 351 26.74 4.62 2.50
N LYS A 352 25.78 4.23 3.34
CA LYS A 352 25.80 4.44 4.80
C LYS A 352 26.13 3.17 5.59
N LEU A 353 26.42 2.04 4.93
CA LEU A 353 26.72 0.78 5.61
C LEU A 353 28.09 0.75 6.29
N THR A 354 28.09 0.28 7.53
CA THR A 354 29.30 -0.08 8.27
C THR A 354 29.64 -1.55 8.05
N LYS A 355 30.89 -1.94 8.37
CA LYS A 355 31.33 -3.35 8.28
C LYS A 355 30.59 -4.26 9.26
N SER A 356 30.19 -3.76 10.43
CA SER A 356 29.46 -4.56 11.43
C SER A 356 28.07 -4.91 10.91
N VAL A 357 27.31 -3.91 10.43
CA VAL A 357 25.98 -4.12 9.85
C VAL A 357 26.08 -5.00 8.61
N TRP A 358 27.12 -4.85 7.78
CA TRP A 358 27.34 -5.75 6.65
C TRP A 358 27.52 -7.21 7.06
N ALA A 359 28.26 -7.48 8.14
CA ALA A 359 28.44 -8.85 8.63
C ALA A 359 27.12 -9.48 9.10
N GLU A 360 26.17 -8.68 9.57
CA GLU A 360 24.81 -9.11 9.90
C GLU A 360 24.01 -9.39 8.63
N ILE A 361 24.00 -8.46 7.66
CA ILE A 361 23.32 -8.61 6.36
C ILE A 361 23.80 -9.87 5.64
N ALA A 362 25.11 -10.10 5.58
CA ALA A 362 25.69 -11.26 4.88
C ALA A 362 25.37 -12.62 5.53
N ARG A 363 24.82 -12.62 6.75
CA ARG A 363 24.41 -13.83 7.49
C ARG A 363 22.89 -13.98 7.61
N ALA A 364 22.13 -13.00 7.13
CA ALA A 364 20.68 -12.95 7.19
C ALA A 364 20.07 -12.95 5.78
N ASP A 365 18.76 -13.20 5.69
CA ASP A 365 18.05 -13.17 4.42
C ASP A 365 17.78 -11.73 3.97
N TYR A 366 18.64 -11.23 3.08
CA TYR A 366 18.55 -9.90 2.49
C TYR A 366 18.52 -9.96 0.97
N VAL A 367 17.88 -8.97 0.36
CA VAL A 367 18.03 -8.64 -1.06
C VAL A 367 18.79 -7.32 -1.20
N ALA A 368 19.53 -7.18 -2.29
CA ALA A 368 20.32 -6.00 -2.66
C ALA A 368 19.82 -5.38 -3.96
#